data_AF-A0A6I1GCZ5-F1
#
_entry.id   AF-A0A6I1GCZ5-F1
#
_cell.length_a   1.000
_cell.length_b   1.000
_cell.length_c   1.000
_cell.angle_alpha   90.00
_cell.angle_beta   90.00
_cell.angle_gamma   90.00
#
_symmetry.space_group_name_H-M   'P 1'
#
loop_
_entity.id
_entity.type
_entity.pdbx_description
1 polymer ?
#
loop_
_entity_poly.entity_id
_entity_poly.type
_entity_poly.pdbx_seq_one_letter_code
_entity_poly.pdbx_strand_id
1 'polypeptide(L)' 'MHAALDELASARARIDRVHADVEEVVAALVAASAIPWSGPAAGAWRARVGAARRSAGVGLSDLTELRALLERLETGPAT' A
#
# COMPACT_ATOMS: atom_id res chain seq x y z
N MET A 1 20.73 7.93 -20.44
CA MET A 1 20.98 8.11 -19.00
C MET A 1 19.89 8.95 -18.36
N HIS A 2 19.64 10.20 -18.80
CA HIS A 2 18.53 11.02 -18.27
C HIS A 2 17.15 10.33 -18.35
N ALA A 3 16.75 9.82 -19.52
CA ALA A 3 15.44 9.16 -19.69
C ALA A 3 15.22 7.94 -18.75
N ALA A 4 16.27 7.16 -18.47
CA ALA A 4 16.16 6.01 -17.56
C ALA A 4 15.99 6.44 -16.10
N LEU A 5 16.66 7.53 -15.68
CA LEU A 5 16.47 8.11 -14.35
C LEU A 5 15.07 8.73 -14.19
N ASP A 6 14.55 9.35 -15.25
CA ASP A 6 13.19 9.90 -15.26
C ASP A 6 12.12 8.79 -15.14
N GLU A 7 12.33 7.64 -15.80
CA GLU A 7 11.48 6.46 -15.67
C GLU A 7 11.47 5.90 -14.24
N LEU A 8 12.65 5.82 -13.59
CA LEU A 8 12.77 5.38 -12.19
C LEU A 8 12.06 6.36 -11.24
N ALA A 9 12.26 7.66 -11.42
CA ALA A 9 11.59 8.68 -10.63
C ALA A 9 10.05 8.63 -10.77
N SER A 10 9.56 8.40 -11.99
CA SER A 10 8.13 8.20 -12.28
C SER A 10 7.58 6.94 -11.60
N ALA A 11 8.34 5.83 -11.64
CA ALA A 11 7.97 4.60 -10.97
C ALA A 11 7.86 4.78 -9.45
N ARG A 12 8.82 5.47 -8.82
CA ARG A 12 8.78 5.81 -7.38
C ARG A 12 7.55 6.65 -7.04
N ALA A 13 7.30 7.73 -7.79
CA ALA A 13 6.14 8.59 -7.57
C ALA A 13 4.81 7.82 -7.71
N ARG A 14 4.76 6.82 -8.59
CA ARG A 14 3.61 5.93 -8.72
C ARG A 14 3.46 4.99 -7.52
N ILE A 15 4.55 4.39 -7.04
CA ILE A 15 4.54 3.54 -5.85
C ILE A 15 4.06 4.33 -4.63
N ASP A 16 4.61 5.53 -4.40
CA ASP A 16 4.24 6.36 -3.26
C ASP A 16 2.76 6.75 -3.30
N ARG A 17 2.22 7.05 -4.49
CA ARG A 17 0.78 7.33 -4.66
C ARG A 17 -0.06 6.11 -4.34
N VAL A 18 0.27 4.94 -4.91
CA VAL A 18 -0.49 3.70 -4.67
C VAL A 18 -0.43 3.31 -3.19
N HIS A 19 0.71 3.51 -2.53
CA HIS A 19 0.87 3.26 -1.10
C HIS A 19 -0.11 4.13 -0.29
N ALA A 20 -0.11 5.44 -0.54
CA ALA A 20 -1.02 6.38 0.13
C ALA A 20 -2.50 6.06 -0.14
N ASP A 21 -2.86 5.77 -1.39
CA ASP A 21 -4.24 5.43 -1.78
C ASP A 21 -4.73 4.16 -1.04
N VAL A 22 -3.87 3.14 -0.92
CA VAL A 22 -4.20 1.89 -0.22
C VAL A 22 -4.35 2.14 1.28
N GLU A 23 -3.47 2.93 1.90
CA GLU A 23 -3.56 3.31 3.31
C GLU A 23 -4.86 4.07 3.60
N GLU A 24 -5.24 5.03 2.75
CA GLU A 24 -6.47 5.81 2.87
C GLU A 24 -7.71 4.91 2.81
N VAL A 25 -7.80 4.04 1.80
CA VAL A 25 -8.93 3.12 1.62
C VAL A 25 -9.06 2.16 2.81
N VAL A 26 -7.95 1.61 3.30
CA VAL A 26 -7.96 0.71 4.47
C VAL A 26 -8.40 1.46 5.71
N ALA A 27 -7.93 2.69 5.93
CA ALA A 27 -8.35 3.52 7.06
C ALA A 27 -9.86 3.78 7.04
N ALA A 28 -10.42 4.12 5.87
CA ALA A 28 -11.85 4.34 5.69
C ALA A 28 -12.68 3.06 6.01
N LEU A 29 -12.23 1.90 5.52
CA LEU A 29 -12.88 0.61 5.80
C LEU A 29 -12.85 0.26 7.30
N VAL A 30 -11.70 0.50 7.96
CA VAL A 30 -11.56 0.27 9.40
C VAL A 30 -12.49 1.19 10.19
N ALA A 31 -12.55 2.48 9.84
CA ALA A 31 -13.47 3.44 10.46
C ALA A 31 -14.94 3.01 10.29
N ALA A 32 -15.34 2.60 9.07
CA ALA A 32 -16.68 2.09 8.80
C ALA A 32 -16.99 0.79 9.57
N SER A 33 -15.98 -0.02 9.91
CA SER A 33 -16.17 -1.25 10.71
C SER A 33 -16.39 -0.99 12.21
N ALA A 34 -16.05 0.21 12.70
CA ALA A 34 -16.21 0.63 14.09
C ALA A 34 -17.63 1.14 14.42
N ILE A 35 -18.51 1.29 13.41
CA ILE A 35 -19.90 1.73 13.61
C ILE A 35 -20.61 0.75 14.58
N PRO A 36 -21.38 1.25 15.57
CA PRO A 36 -21.95 0.43 16.66
C PRO A 36 -23.24 -0.29 16.25
N TRP A 37 -23.18 -1.07 15.17
CA TRP A 37 -24.24 -2.01 14.75
C TRP A 37 -23.87 -3.47 15.06
N SER A 38 -24.87 -4.29 15.32
CA SER A 38 -24.73 -5.67 15.80
C SER A 38 -25.46 -6.69 14.92
N GLY A 39 -25.23 -7.97 15.19
CA GLY A 39 -25.82 -9.10 14.46
C GLY A 39 -24.87 -9.77 13.45
N PRO A 40 -25.32 -10.87 12.81
CA PRO A 40 -24.46 -11.69 11.94
C PRO A 40 -23.84 -10.92 10.76
N ALA A 41 -24.60 -10.02 10.15
CA ALA A 41 -24.12 -9.18 9.05
C ALA A 41 -22.97 -8.25 9.49
N ALA A 42 -23.06 -7.66 10.68
CA ALA A 42 -22.00 -6.82 11.23
C ALA A 42 -20.72 -7.64 11.53
N GLY A 43 -20.85 -8.87 12.01
CA GLY A 43 -19.73 -9.80 12.19
C GLY A 43 -19.04 -10.15 10.86
N ALA A 44 -19.83 -10.52 9.84
CA ALA A 44 -19.32 -10.82 8.50
C ALA A 44 -18.62 -9.61 7.84
N TRP A 45 -19.18 -8.41 8.01
CA TRP A 45 -18.56 -7.17 7.55
C TRP A 45 -17.18 -6.93 8.18
N ARG A 46 -17.08 -6.99 9.51
CA ARG A 46 -15.81 -6.81 10.24
C ARG A 46 -14.77 -7.85 9.84
N ALA A 47 -15.18 -9.11 9.63
CA ALA A 47 -14.28 -10.16 9.15
C ALA A 47 -13.72 -9.84 7.74
N ARG A 48 -14.57 -9.35 6.83
CA ARG A 48 -14.14 -8.92 5.47
C ARG A 48 -13.19 -7.74 5.53
N VAL A 49 -13.48 -6.72 6.36
CA VAL A 49 -12.58 -5.58 6.57
C VAL A 49 -11.23 -6.05 7.14
N GLY A 50 -11.24 -6.96 8.12
CA GLY A 50 -10.02 -7.54 8.68
C GLY A 50 -9.19 -8.31 7.65
N ALA A 51 -9.84 -9.05 6.74
CA ALA A 51 -9.17 -9.73 5.63
C ALA A 51 -8.58 -8.74 4.61
N ALA A 52 -9.33 -7.71 4.23
CA ALA A 52 -8.87 -6.65 3.34
C ALA A 52 -7.66 -5.92 3.92
N ARG A 53 -7.68 -5.56 5.20
CA ARG A 53 -6.55 -4.93 5.90
C ARG A 53 -5.29 -5.81 5.87
N ARG A 54 -5.41 -7.11 6.10
CA ARG A 54 -4.26 -8.04 6.03
C ARG A 54 -3.70 -8.14 4.61
N SER A 55 -4.58 -8.27 3.62
CA SER A 55 -4.17 -8.31 2.21
C SER A 55 -3.46 -7.02 1.78
N ALA A 56 -3.98 -5.87 2.20
CA ALA A 56 -3.36 -4.58 1.94
C ALA A 56 -1.99 -4.47 2.62
N GLY A 57 -1.85 -4.96 3.87
CA GLY A 57 -0.56 -4.99 4.55
C GLY A 57 0.52 -5.78 3.80
N VAL A 58 0.16 -6.90 3.15
CA VAL A 58 1.09 -7.63 2.27
C VAL A 58 1.48 -6.77 1.07
N GLY A 59 0.50 -6.19 0.38
CA GLY A 59 0.76 -5.34 -0.79
C GLY A 59 1.58 -4.08 -0.48
N LEU A 60 1.38 -3.44 0.68
CA LEU A 60 2.17 -2.30 1.13
C LEU A 60 3.62 -2.70 1.42
N SER A 61 3.84 -3.88 1.99
CA SER A 61 5.20 -4.43 2.15
C SER A 61 5.86 -4.66 0.79
N ASP A 62 5.16 -5.26 -0.17
CA ASP A 62 5.68 -5.49 -1.53
C ASP A 62 6.05 -4.16 -2.21
N LEU A 63 5.21 -3.12 -2.07
CA LEU A 63 5.48 -1.78 -2.58
C LEU A 63 6.71 -1.14 -1.91
N THR A 64 6.90 -1.37 -0.61
CA THR A 64 8.07 -0.91 0.13
C THR A 64 9.35 -1.58 -0.38
N GLU A 65 9.31 -2.90 -0.62
CA GLU A 65 10.44 -3.64 -1.20
C GLU A 65 10.77 -3.18 -2.62
N LEU A 66 9.76 -2.95 -3.46
CA LEU A 66 9.92 -2.41 -4.81
C LEU A 66 10.55 -1.01 -4.78
N ARG A 67 10.11 -0.14 -3.87
CA ARG A 67 10.71 1.19 -3.69
C ARG A 67 12.19 1.09 -3.30
N ALA A 68 12.54 0.20 -2.36
CA ALA A 68 13.93 -0.02 -1.95
C ALA A 68 14.80 -0.60 -3.10
N LEU A 69 14.22 -1.38 -4.01
CA LEU A 69 14.90 -1.83 -5.23
C LEU A 69 15.17 -0.68 -6.19
N LEU A 70 14.19 0.20 -6.42
CA LEU A 70 14.37 1.39 -7.26
C LEU A 70 15.44 2.33 -6.71
N GLU A 71 15.42 2.60 -5.39
CA GLU A 71 16.41 3.46 -4.74
C GLU A 71 17.84 2.90 -4.92
N ARG A 72 18.02 1.57 -4.83
CA ARG A 72 19.33 0.93 -5.09
C ARG A 72 19.80 1.07 -6.54
N LEU A 73 18.88 1.05 -7.50
CA LEU A 73 19.21 1.27 -8.91
C LEU A 73 19.65 2.71 -9.17
N GLU A 74 19.07 3.68 -8.45
CA GLU A 74 19.44 5.10 -8.56
C GLU A 74 20.82 5.39 -7.94
N THR A 75 21.17 4.76 -6.81
CA THR A 75 22.43 5.04 -6.08
C THR A 75 23.65 4.30 -6.65
N GLY A 76 23.45 3.33 -7.54
CA GLY A 76 24.51 2.45 -8.05
C GLY A 76 25.05 1.47 -6.99
N PRO A 77 25.88 0.49 -7.38
CA PRO A 77 26.53 -0.40 -6.41
C PRO A 77 27.46 0.43 -5.50
N ALA A 78 27.35 0.23 -4.19
CA ALA A 78 28.34 0.73 -3.25
C ALA A 78 29.69 0.07 -3.59
N THR A 79 30.59 0.85 -4.18
CA THR A 79 32.02 0.52 -4.34
C THR A 79 32.68 0.25 -3.00
#